data_AF-A0A7G7ZAD5-F1
#
_entry.id   AF-A0A7G7ZAD5-F1
#
_cell.length_a   1.000
_cell.length_b   1.000
_cell.length_c   1.000
_cell.angle_alpha   90.00
_cell.angle_beta   90.00
_cell.angle_gamma   90.00
#
_symmetry.space_group_name_H-M   'P 1'
#
loop_
_entity.id
_entity.type
_entity.pdbx_description
1 polymer ?
#
loop_
_entity_poly.entity_id
_entity_poly.type
_entity_poly.pdbx_seq_one_letter_code
_entity_poly.pdbx_strand_id
1 'polypeptide(L)'
;MSMARFSPFELVLLNSRSQVDTATLLLLAWVLVHRQHVSEGQRRRRLAQVTAQFRHGHELGPVMSIAHSQDLQAIQLAAEILRKECSQERSLSVLHQSITVATDDGDLSLANHYILRFLADLLNVAPTTLSTLFYELTGRPLGSPEDPSRHTYWQHHNPDYFSQKAREAAAEQQARDEAAQQAHQKNQQREQKKQRKQQEKQRQQEEAQARQERERQQQRDDQNRREQAQRERAQHDRSRYERAQGERRQWQRTSPPPDRTTRALAVLGLPPGASRSDVRLAYRRMAQLHHPDRFFTESEHQVALASARFQRIKNAYDYLMQTY
;
A
#
# COMPACT_ATOMS: atom_id res chain seq x y z
N MET A 1 7.42 34.34 53.27
CA MET A 1 6.76 33.27 54.04
C MET A 1 5.37 33.07 53.44
N SER A 2 5.13 31.94 52.76
CA SER A 2 3.79 31.65 52.23
C SER A 2 2.86 31.41 53.41
N MET A 3 1.84 32.26 53.59
CA MET A 3 0.74 31.97 54.49
C MET A 3 0.15 30.61 54.04
N ALA A 4 0.29 29.58 54.88
CA ALA A 4 -0.29 28.28 54.61
C ALA A 4 -1.80 28.48 54.44
N ARG A 5 -2.29 28.33 53.21
CA ARG A 5 -3.73 28.36 52.93
C ARG A 5 -4.26 27.01 53.37
N PHE A 6 -4.90 26.98 54.54
CA PHE A 6 -5.63 25.80 55.01
C PHE A 6 -6.63 25.35 53.95
N SER A 7 -6.72 24.04 53.75
CA SER A 7 -7.76 23.44 52.93
C SER A 7 -9.15 23.69 53.53
N PRO A 8 -10.23 23.61 52.72
CA PRO A 8 -11.59 23.75 53.24
C PRO A 8 -11.91 22.78 54.38
N PHE A 9 -11.38 21.55 54.32
CA PHE A 9 -11.60 20.56 55.37
C PHE A 9 -10.80 20.85 56.65
N GLU A 10 -9.55 21.31 56.53
CA GLU A 10 -8.76 21.75 57.69
C GLU A 10 -9.43 22.91 58.43
N LEU A 11 -10.03 23.85 57.71
CA LEU A 11 -10.83 24.93 58.32
C LEU A 11 -12.04 24.40 59.09
N VAL A 12 -12.70 23.34 58.61
CA VAL A 12 -13.80 22.69 59.32
C VAL A 12 -13.28 21.97 60.57
N LEU A 13 -12.14 21.28 60.47
CA LEU A 13 -11.51 20.59 61.60
C LEU A 13 -11.06 21.55 62.71
N LEU A 14 -10.53 22.73 62.35
CA LEU A 14 -10.11 23.76 63.31
C LEU A 14 -11.29 24.33 64.11
N ASN A 15 -12.47 24.40 63.51
CA ASN A 15 -13.70 24.86 64.16
C ASN A 15 -14.47 23.72 64.85
N SER A 16 -13.98 22.49 64.76
CA SER A 16 -14.66 21.32 65.29
C SER A 16 -14.42 21.11 66.78
N ARG A 17 -15.47 20.67 67.48
CA ARG A 17 -15.39 20.20 68.87
C ARG A 17 -14.89 18.75 68.99
N SER A 18 -14.91 17.99 67.89
CA SER A 18 -14.47 16.59 67.84
C SER A 18 -13.98 16.26 66.42
N GLN A 19 -12.66 16.15 66.27
CA GLN A 19 -12.03 15.87 64.97
C GLN A 19 -12.42 14.48 64.46
N VAL A 20 -12.50 13.47 65.33
CA VAL A 20 -12.96 12.10 64.98
C VAL A 20 -14.39 12.09 64.46
N ASP A 21 -15.31 12.77 65.14
CA ASP A 21 -16.71 12.82 64.69
C ASP A 21 -16.83 13.56 63.35
N THR A 22 -16.00 14.59 63.14
CA THR A 22 -15.97 15.38 61.89
C THR A 22 -15.39 14.60 60.73
N ALA A 23 -14.32 13.83 60.97
CA ALA A 23 -13.73 12.91 60.01
C ALA A 23 -14.72 11.80 59.63
N THR A 24 -15.38 11.22 60.63
CA THR A 24 -16.44 10.20 60.43
C THR A 24 -17.58 10.79 59.61
N LEU A 25 -18.02 12.01 59.92
CA LEU A 25 -19.06 12.72 59.21
C LEU A 25 -18.70 12.93 57.72
N LEU A 26 -17.46 13.29 57.40
CA LEU A 26 -17.01 13.43 56.01
C LEU A 26 -17.05 12.09 55.28
N LEU A 27 -16.60 11.00 55.90
CA LEU A 27 -16.61 9.68 55.29
C LEU A 27 -18.03 9.15 55.07
N LEU A 28 -18.95 9.38 56.01
CA LEU A 28 -20.38 9.06 55.83
C LEU A 28 -21.03 9.93 54.74
N ALA A 29 -20.66 11.22 54.66
CA ALA A 29 -21.10 12.10 53.58
C ALA A 29 -20.60 11.60 52.22
N TRP A 30 -19.37 11.09 52.14
CA TRP A 30 -18.81 10.50 50.93
C TRP A 30 -19.60 9.26 50.47
N VAL A 31 -19.98 8.36 51.40
CA VAL A 31 -20.86 7.22 51.11
C VAL A 31 -22.23 7.67 50.56
N LEU A 32 -22.80 8.74 51.11
CA LEU A 32 -24.10 9.29 50.65
C LEU A 32 -24.04 9.89 49.24
N VAL A 33 -22.93 10.52 48.88
CA VAL A 33 -22.76 11.14 47.54
C VAL A 33 -22.81 10.07 46.45
N HIS A 34 -22.26 8.88 46.72
CA HIS A 34 -22.24 7.74 45.82
C HIS A 34 -23.53 6.92 45.78
N ARG A 35 -24.58 7.38 46.48
CA ARG A 35 -25.92 6.81 46.31
C ARG A 35 -26.62 7.36 45.07
N GLN A 36 -27.13 6.41 44.28
CA GLN A 36 -27.96 6.68 43.11
C GLN A 36 -29.34 7.16 43.56
N HIS A 37 -29.93 8.11 42.81
CA HIS A 37 -31.32 8.58 42.98
C HIS A 37 -31.68 9.28 44.32
N VAL A 38 -30.72 9.88 45.04
CA VAL A 38 -31.00 10.66 46.26
C VAL A 38 -30.72 12.15 46.03
N SER A 39 -31.69 13.02 46.32
CA SER A 39 -31.50 14.48 46.24
C SER A 39 -30.53 14.99 47.31
N GLU A 40 -29.87 16.12 47.06
CA GLU A 40 -28.95 16.71 48.04
C GLU A 40 -29.62 17.01 49.39
N GLY A 41 -30.87 17.48 49.37
CA GLY A 41 -31.65 17.71 50.58
C GLY A 41 -31.92 16.44 51.38
N GLN A 42 -32.21 15.32 50.71
CA GLN A 42 -32.35 14.01 51.37
C GLN A 42 -31.03 13.52 51.95
N ARG A 43 -29.91 13.66 51.22
CA ARG A 43 -28.57 13.31 51.74
C ARG A 43 -28.24 14.09 53.00
N ARG A 44 -28.46 15.42 53.00
CA ARG A 44 -28.22 16.29 54.17
C ARG A 44 -29.07 15.87 55.37
N ARG A 45 -30.36 15.61 55.18
CA ARG A 45 -31.26 15.14 56.25
C ARG A 45 -30.84 13.80 56.80
N ARG A 46 -30.46 12.85 55.92
CA ARG A 46 -30.04 11.52 56.35
C ARG A 46 -28.74 11.56 57.13
N LEU A 47 -27.77 12.36 56.66
CA LEU A 47 -26.52 12.56 57.38
C LEU A 47 -26.79 13.11 58.78
N ALA A 48 -27.62 14.14 58.91
CA ALA A 48 -28.01 14.73 60.19
C ALA A 48 -28.68 13.72 61.15
N GLN A 49 -29.47 12.78 60.62
CA GLN A 49 -30.11 11.72 61.43
C GLN A 49 -29.09 10.72 61.97
N VAL A 50 -28.20 10.22 61.12
CA VAL A 50 -27.22 9.19 61.50
C VAL A 50 -26.14 9.76 62.41
N THR A 51 -25.82 11.04 62.28
CA THR A 51 -24.81 11.71 63.10
C THR A 51 -25.38 12.59 64.22
N ALA A 52 -26.65 12.41 64.59
CA ALA A 52 -27.31 13.20 65.63
C ALA A 52 -26.58 13.15 66.99
N GLN A 53 -25.85 12.08 67.26
CA GLN A 53 -25.09 11.90 68.51
C GLN A 53 -23.66 12.49 68.46
N PHE A 54 -23.23 12.97 67.31
CA PHE A 54 -21.86 13.44 67.10
C PHE A 54 -21.66 14.83 67.71
N ARG A 55 -20.46 15.08 68.25
CA ARG A 55 -20.11 16.35 68.90
C ARG A 55 -19.19 17.17 68.02
N HIS A 56 -19.55 17.35 66.75
CA HIS A 56 -18.72 18.09 65.79
C HIS A 56 -18.85 19.62 65.91
N GLY A 57 -20.02 20.16 66.28
CA GLY A 57 -20.18 21.57 66.65
C GLY A 57 -20.18 22.60 65.50
N HIS A 58 -20.17 22.16 64.24
CA HIS A 58 -20.25 23.00 63.04
C HIS A 58 -21.41 22.58 62.11
N GLU A 59 -21.69 23.39 61.09
CA GLU A 59 -22.71 23.09 60.06
C GLU A 59 -22.31 21.91 59.16
N LEU A 60 -23.31 21.19 58.63
CA LEU A 60 -23.10 20.05 57.74
C LEU A 60 -22.81 20.47 56.28
N GLY A 61 -23.16 21.70 55.90
CA GLY A 61 -23.04 22.21 54.53
C GLY A 61 -21.62 22.12 53.96
N PRO A 62 -20.59 22.63 54.66
CA PRO A 62 -19.20 22.54 54.20
C PRO A 62 -18.73 21.09 53.99
N VAL A 63 -19.03 20.18 54.92
CA VAL A 63 -18.66 18.76 54.82
C VAL A 63 -19.33 18.10 53.63
N MET A 64 -20.61 18.39 53.40
CA MET A 64 -21.34 17.88 52.24
C MET A 64 -20.78 18.42 50.91
N SER A 65 -20.35 19.69 50.89
CA SER A 65 -19.71 20.28 49.70
C SER A 65 -18.40 19.58 49.38
N ILE A 66 -17.56 19.31 50.39
CA ILE A 66 -16.28 18.60 50.25
C ILE A 66 -16.49 17.17 49.76
N ALA A 67 -17.48 16.47 50.32
CA ALA A 67 -17.84 15.12 49.89
C ALA A 67 -18.35 15.11 48.43
N HIS A 68 -19.15 16.11 48.04
CA HIS A 68 -19.67 16.21 46.68
C HIS A 68 -18.57 16.50 45.65
N SER A 69 -17.60 17.35 46.01
CA SER A 69 -16.42 17.60 45.17
C SER A 69 -15.44 16.43 45.13
N GLN A 70 -15.66 15.39 45.94
CA GLN A 70 -14.80 14.21 46.04
C GLN A 70 -13.32 14.59 46.27
N ASP A 71 -13.10 15.55 47.17
CA ASP A 71 -11.74 16.00 47.49
C ASP A 71 -10.96 14.88 48.18
N LEU A 72 -10.06 14.26 47.41
CA LEU A 72 -9.24 13.13 47.86
C LEU A 72 -8.31 13.51 49.01
N GLN A 73 -7.81 14.75 49.07
CA GLN A 73 -6.92 15.19 50.15
C GLN A 73 -7.70 15.29 51.46
N ALA A 74 -8.92 15.83 51.41
CA ALA A 74 -9.80 15.89 52.57
C ALA A 74 -10.24 14.50 53.04
N ILE A 75 -10.60 13.59 52.12
CA ILE A 75 -10.97 12.21 52.44
C ILE A 75 -9.79 11.46 53.07
N GLN A 76 -8.58 11.63 52.51
CA GLN A 76 -7.36 11.05 53.07
C GLN A 76 -7.11 11.56 54.49
N LEU A 77 -7.18 12.88 54.71
CA LEU A 77 -6.97 13.45 56.04
C LEU A 77 -8.00 12.93 57.04
N ALA A 78 -9.28 12.84 56.66
CA ALA A 78 -10.31 12.23 57.50
C ALA A 78 -10.01 10.77 57.82
N ALA A 79 -9.54 9.99 56.84
CA ALA A 79 -9.14 8.60 57.07
C ALA A 79 -7.95 8.48 58.04
N GLU A 80 -6.96 9.36 57.91
CA GLU A 80 -5.80 9.40 58.82
C GLU A 80 -6.20 9.73 60.25
N ILE A 81 -7.06 10.73 60.44
CA ILE A 81 -7.62 11.09 61.77
C ILE A 81 -8.38 9.90 62.35
N LEU A 82 -9.25 9.29 61.56
CA LEU A 82 -10.05 8.14 62.00
C LEU A 82 -9.14 6.97 62.40
N ARG A 83 -8.12 6.64 61.60
CA ARG A 83 -7.18 5.55 61.92
C ARG A 83 -6.36 5.83 63.19
N LYS A 84 -6.01 7.09 63.45
CA LYS A 84 -5.16 7.48 64.57
C LYS A 84 -5.92 7.59 65.90
N GLU A 85 -7.16 8.09 65.85
CA GLU A 85 -7.89 8.53 67.05
C GLU A 85 -9.18 7.75 67.31
N CYS A 86 -9.63 6.89 66.39
CA CYS A 86 -10.80 6.04 66.61
C CYS A 86 -10.47 4.84 67.50
N SER A 87 -11.23 4.65 68.57
CA SER A 87 -11.13 3.47 69.42
C SER A 87 -11.72 2.23 68.73
N GLN A 88 -11.25 1.05 69.13
CA GLN A 88 -11.75 -0.22 68.60
C GLN A 88 -13.24 -0.46 68.91
N GLU A 89 -13.76 0.10 69.99
CA GLU A 89 -15.19 0.04 70.31
C GLU A 89 -16.03 0.89 69.35
N ARG A 90 -15.49 2.02 68.90
CA ARG A 90 -16.17 2.92 67.95
C ARG A 90 -16.08 2.43 66.52
N SER A 91 -15.04 1.66 66.17
CA SER A 91 -14.83 1.20 64.79
C SER A 91 -16.04 0.41 64.24
N LEU A 92 -16.61 -0.50 65.04
CA LEU A 92 -17.80 -1.25 64.65
C LEU A 92 -19.04 -0.36 64.50
N SER A 93 -19.19 0.65 65.37
CA SER A 93 -20.31 1.61 65.28
C SER A 93 -20.21 2.47 64.01
N VAL A 94 -19.01 2.95 63.67
CA VAL A 94 -18.77 3.70 62.43
C VAL A 94 -19.06 2.82 61.20
N LEU A 95 -18.63 1.57 61.23
CA LEU A 95 -18.88 0.64 60.12
C LEU A 95 -20.37 0.32 59.98
N HIS A 96 -21.07 0.09 61.09
CA HIS A 96 -22.53 -0.08 61.11
C HIS A 96 -23.22 1.13 60.48
N GLN A 97 -22.89 2.34 60.92
CA GLN A 97 -23.46 3.57 60.35
C GLN A 97 -23.17 3.70 58.86
N SER A 98 -21.96 3.34 58.43
CA SER A 98 -21.56 3.35 57.03
C SER A 98 -22.42 2.41 56.18
N ILE A 99 -22.66 1.18 56.67
CA ILE A 99 -23.52 0.20 56.00
C ILE A 99 -24.94 0.73 55.92
N THR A 100 -25.53 1.15 57.05
CA THR A 100 -26.89 1.72 57.11
C THR A 100 -27.04 2.82 56.07
N VAL A 101 -26.17 3.82 56.12
CA VAL A 101 -26.17 4.96 55.20
C VAL A 101 -26.08 4.54 53.73
N ALA A 102 -25.27 3.51 53.44
CA ALA A 102 -25.09 3.00 52.09
C ALA A 102 -26.31 2.24 51.54
N THR A 103 -27.13 1.64 52.41
CA THR A 103 -28.17 0.66 52.03
C THR A 103 -29.62 1.08 52.29
N ASP A 104 -29.87 2.23 52.94
CA ASP A 104 -31.20 2.55 53.52
C ASP A 104 -32.43 2.41 52.60
N ASP A 105 -32.32 2.56 51.27
CA ASP A 105 -33.49 2.52 50.37
C ASP A 105 -33.23 1.78 49.04
N GLY A 106 -32.19 0.94 48.94
CA GLY A 106 -31.92 0.26 47.68
C GLY A 106 -30.66 -0.56 47.63
N ASP A 107 -30.37 -1.08 46.43
CA ASP A 107 -29.18 -1.87 46.17
C ASP A 107 -27.91 -1.03 46.33
N LEU A 108 -26.87 -1.69 46.85
CA LEU A 108 -25.59 -1.07 47.11
C LEU A 108 -24.94 -0.64 45.79
N SER A 109 -24.63 0.66 45.65
CA SER A 109 -23.94 1.15 44.46
C SER A 109 -22.55 0.53 44.33
N LEU A 110 -22.02 0.49 43.10
CA LEU A 110 -20.69 -0.06 42.86
C LEU A 110 -19.60 0.66 43.66
N ALA A 111 -19.65 1.99 43.71
CA ALA A 111 -18.73 2.77 44.53
C ALA A 111 -18.86 2.43 46.02
N ASN A 112 -20.09 2.30 46.54
CA ASN A 112 -20.29 1.95 47.94
C ASN A 112 -19.82 0.53 48.29
N HIS A 113 -19.81 -0.42 47.35
CA HIS A 113 -19.17 -1.72 47.58
C HIS A 113 -17.68 -1.60 47.92
N TYR A 114 -16.96 -0.72 47.22
CA TYR A 114 -15.54 -0.48 47.45
C TYR A 114 -15.29 0.40 48.67
N ILE A 115 -16.11 1.44 48.87
CA ILE A 115 -15.98 2.34 50.02
C ILE A 115 -16.18 1.59 51.33
N LEU A 116 -17.19 0.71 51.44
CA LEU A 116 -17.40 -0.07 52.67
C LEU A 116 -16.24 -1.02 52.99
N ARG A 117 -15.63 -1.63 51.97
CA ARG A 117 -14.44 -2.48 52.14
C ARG A 117 -13.24 -1.66 52.56
N PHE A 118 -13.02 -0.53 51.92
CA PHE A 118 -11.98 0.41 52.31
C PHE A 118 -12.14 0.89 53.76
N LEU A 119 -13.37 1.23 54.18
CA LEU A 119 -13.64 1.64 55.55
C LEU A 119 -13.43 0.50 56.55
N ALA A 120 -13.80 -0.73 56.20
CA ALA A 120 -13.52 -1.90 57.04
C ALA A 120 -12.01 -2.10 57.23
N ASP A 121 -11.22 -2.04 56.16
CA ASP A 121 -9.75 -2.14 56.22
C ASP A 121 -9.15 -0.98 57.04
N LEU A 122 -9.62 0.24 56.82
CA LEU A 122 -9.20 1.44 57.55
C LEU A 122 -9.42 1.30 59.06
N LEU A 123 -10.55 0.70 59.44
CA LEU A 123 -11.00 0.47 60.81
C LEU A 123 -10.48 -0.85 61.41
N ASN A 124 -9.62 -1.57 60.67
CA ASN A 124 -9.05 -2.86 61.05
C ASN A 124 -10.12 -3.93 61.38
N VAL A 125 -11.22 -3.92 60.62
CA VAL A 125 -12.32 -4.89 60.72
C VAL A 125 -12.14 -5.96 59.65
N ALA A 126 -12.12 -7.23 60.07
CA ALA A 126 -11.93 -8.34 59.16
C ALA A 126 -13.07 -8.42 58.11
N PRO A 127 -12.79 -8.86 56.87
CA PRO A 127 -13.80 -9.00 55.82
C PRO A 127 -14.97 -9.93 56.18
N THR A 128 -14.70 -10.94 57.03
CA THR A 128 -15.73 -11.85 57.56
C THR A 128 -16.70 -11.10 58.49
N THR A 129 -16.19 -10.28 59.40
CA THR A 129 -16.98 -9.44 60.29
C THR A 129 -17.81 -8.42 59.50
N LEU A 130 -17.21 -7.78 58.48
CA LEU A 130 -17.93 -6.88 57.57
C LEU A 130 -19.10 -7.61 56.89
N SER A 131 -18.86 -8.82 56.39
CA SER A 131 -19.88 -9.62 55.69
C SER A 131 -21.02 -10.03 56.63
N THR A 132 -20.70 -10.43 57.87
CA THR A 132 -21.69 -10.76 58.89
C THR A 132 -22.53 -9.54 59.26
N LEU A 133 -21.90 -8.41 59.56
CA LEU A 133 -22.60 -7.16 59.90
C LEU A 133 -23.49 -6.69 58.74
N PHE A 134 -23.00 -6.79 57.51
CA PHE A 134 -23.79 -6.43 56.33
C PHE A 134 -25.03 -7.33 56.18
N TYR A 135 -24.87 -8.63 56.38
CA TYR A 135 -25.98 -9.58 56.33
C TYR A 135 -27.00 -9.33 57.45
N GLU A 136 -26.54 -9.08 58.68
CA GLU A 136 -27.40 -8.77 59.82
C GLU A 136 -28.23 -7.50 59.59
N LEU A 137 -27.65 -6.47 58.97
CA LEU A 137 -28.33 -5.19 58.74
C LEU A 137 -29.25 -5.19 57.51
N THR A 138 -28.88 -5.93 56.46
CA THR A 138 -29.58 -5.85 55.16
C THR A 138 -30.40 -7.10 54.82
N GLY A 139 -30.18 -8.21 55.54
CA GLY A 139 -30.72 -9.54 55.22
C GLY A 139 -30.14 -10.17 53.95
N ARG A 140 -29.15 -9.53 53.29
CA ARG A 140 -28.55 -10.00 52.03
C ARG A 140 -27.04 -10.17 52.19
N PRO A 141 -26.42 -11.16 51.54
CA PRO A 141 -24.97 -11.34 51.60
C PRO A 141 -24.26 -10.20 50.85
N LEU A 142 -23.12 -9.76 51.35
CA LEU A 142 -22.25 -8.80 50.66
C LEU A 142 -21.54 -9.51 49.51
N GLY A 143 -22.05 -9.35 48.28
CA GLY A 143 -21.45 -9.92 47.07
C GLY A 143 -20.09 -9.31 46.73
N SER A 144 -19.34 -9.98 45.85
CA SER A 144 -18.11 -9.42 45.27
C SER A 144 -18.46 -8.22 44.38
N PRO A 145 -17.72 -7.11 44.48
CA PRO A 145 -17.94 -5.97 43.60
C PRO A 145 -17.64 -6.36 42.16
N GLU A 146 -18.40 -5.78 41.25
CA GLU A 146 -18.08 -5.84 39.83
C GLU A 146 -16.85 -5.00 39.50
N ASP A 147 -16.17 -5.30 38.40
CA ASP A 147 -14.89 -4.69 38.06
C ASP A 147 -14.98 -3.88 36.75
N PRO A 148 -15.08 -2.53 36.83
CA PRO A 148 -15.15 -1.66 35.65
C PRO A 148 -13.93 -1.71 34.73
N SER A 149 -12.80 -2.25 35.20
CA SER A 149 -11.62 -2.44 34.36
C SER A 149 -11.78 -3.60 33.38
N ARG A 150 -12.75 -4.50 33.62
CA ARG A 150 -12.99 -5.67 32.76
C ARG A 150 -13.93 -5.32 31.62
N HIS A 151 -13.60 -5.82 30.43
CA HIS A 151 -14.46 -5.69 29.26
C HIS A 151 -15.87 -6.28 29.47
N THR A 152 -15.97 -7.38 30.24
CA THR A 152 -17.24 -8.04 30.54
C THR A 152 -18.22 -7.14 31.29
N TYR A 153 -17.71 -6.28 32.19
CA TYR A 153 -18.56 -5.31 32.91
C TYR A 153 -19.34 -4.43 31.93
N TRP A 154 -18.63 -3.85 30.95
CA TRP A 154 -19.23 -2.97 29.96
C TRP A 154 -20.17 -3.72 29.01
N GLN A 155 -19.90 -4.99 28.69
CA GLN A 155 -20.81 -5.81 27.87
C GLN A 155 -22.18 -6.00 28.55
N HIS A 156 -22.19 -6.21 29.87
CA HIS A 156 -23.41 -6.35 30.63
C HIS A 156 -24.15 -5.02 30.83
N HIS A 157 -23.42 -3.93 31.04
CA HIS A 157 -24.01 -2.62 31.33
C HIS A 157 -24.45 -1.84 30.09
N ASN A 158 -23.78 -2.05 28.95
CA ASN A 158 -24.06 -1.34 27.70
C ASN A 158 -24.29 -2.32 26.51
N PRO A 159 -25.26 -3.23 26.59
CA PRO A 159 -25.48 -4.25 25.56
C PRO A 159 -25.76 -3.62 24.19
N ASP A 160 -26.48 -2.49 24.16
CA ASP A 160 -26.84 -1.80 22.92
C ASP A 160 -25.62 -1.30 22.16
N TYR A 161 -24.66 -0.68 22.84
CA TYR A 161 -23.41 -0.21 22.24
C TYR A 161 -22.63 -1.35 21.59
N PHE A 162 -22.51 -2.49 22.27
CA PHE A 162 -21.81 -3.65 21.71
C PHE A 162 -22.57 -4.28 20.55
N SER A 163 -23.90 -4.31 20.62
CA SER A 163 -24.74 -4.80 19.52
C SER A 163 -24.60 -3.93 18.26
N GLN A 164 -24.55 -2.61 18.42
CA GLN A 164 -24.36 -1.66 17.34
C GLN A 164 -22.97 -1.83 16.73
N LYS A 165 -21.93 -1.87 17.57
CA LYS A 165 -20.54 -2.07 17.12
C LYS A 165 -20.35 -3.40 16.38
N ALA A 166 -21.05 -4.46 16.80
CA ALA A 166 -21.05 -5.73 16.09
C ALA A 166 -21.72 -5.64 14.72
N ARG A 167 -22.83 -4.90 14.59
CA ARG A 167 -23.49 -4.64 13.29
C ARG A 167 -22.60 -3.82 12.35
N GLU A 168 -21.94 -2.79 12.88
CA GLU A 168 -20.99 -1.98 12.11
C GLU A 168 -19.81 -2.82 11.62
N ALA A 169 -19.21 -3.63 12.49
CA ALA A 169 -18.14 -4.55 12.10
C ALA A 169 -18.60 -5.57 11.04
N ALA A 170 -19.82 -6.11 11.15
CA ALA A 170 -20.39 -7.01 10.15
C ALA A 170 -20.62 -6.29 8.81
N ALA A 171 -21.13 -5.06 8.82
CA ALA A 171 -21.34 -4.25 7.62
C ALA A 171 -20.01 -3.87 6.94
N GLU A 172 -18.98 -3.51 7.72
CA GLU A 172 -17.63 -3.26 7.19
C GLU A 172 -17.05 -4.52 6.55
N GLN A 173 -17.23 -5.68 7.18
CA GLN A 173 -16.75 -6.94 6.63
C GLN A 173 -17.47 -7.29 5.33
N GLN A 174 -18.79 -7.13 5.28
CA GLN A 174 -19.56 -7.31 4.05
C GLN A 174 -19.09 -6.35 2.95
N ALA A 175 -18.88 -5.07 3.25
CA ALA A 175 -18.39 -4.10 2.29
C ALA A 175 -16.97 -4.46 1.77
N ARG A 176 -16.09 -4.98 2.63
CA ARG A 176 -14.76 -5.47 2.24
C ARG A 176 -14.87 -6.68 1.31
N ASP A 177 -15.75 -7.61 1.63
CA ASP A 177 -15.95 -8.83 0.83
C ASP A 177 -16.56 -8.49 -0.53
N GLU A 178 -17.54 -7.58 -0.59
CA GLU A 178 -18.11 -7.06 -1.83
C GLU A 178 -17.07 -6.33 -2.68
N ALA A 179 -16.26 -5.46 -2.06
CA ALA A 179 -15.18 -4.75 -2.76
C ALA A 179 -14.14 -5.75 -3.32
N ALA A 180 -13.80 -6.79 -2.57
CA ALA A 180 -12.90 -7.85 -3.03
C ALA A 180 -13.50 -8.63 -4.21
N GLN A 181 -14.80 -8.96 -4.17
CA GLN A 181 -15.51 -9.61 -5.27
C GLN A 181 -15.55 -8.72 -6.52
N GLN A 182 -15.87 -7.42 -6.37
CA GLN A 182 -15.88 -6.47 -7.47
C GLN A 182 -14.48 -6.30 -8.09
N ALA A 183 -13.43 -6.22 -7.26
CA ALA A 183 -12.05 -6.16 -7.72
C ALA A 183 -11.67 -7.44 -8.50
N HIS A 184 -12.09 -8.61 -8.01
CA HIS A 184 -11.86 -9.89 -8.67
C HIS A 184 -12.56 -9.93 -10.04
N GLN A 185 -13.85 -9.56 -10.12
CA GLN A 185 -14.59 -9.49 -11.38
C GLN A 185 -13.94 -8.51 -12.37
N LYS A 186 -13.51 -7.34 -11.92
CA LYS A 186 -12.84 -6.34 -12.77
C LYS A 186 -11.51 -6.86 -13.31
N ASN A 187 -10.75 -7.59 -12.51
CA ASN A 187 -9.52 -8.25 -12.95
C ASN A 187 -9.81 -9.35 -13.98
N GLN A 188 -10.81 -10.20 -13.76
CA GLN A 188 -11.22 -11.21 -14.74
C GLN A 188 -11.62 -10.57 -16.08
N GLN A 189 -12.42 -9.50 -16.06
CA GLN A 189 -12.80 -8.77 -17.29
C GLN A 189 -11.59 -8.15 -17.99
N ARG A 190 -10.61 -7.62 -17.24
CA ARG A 190 -9.36 -7.09 -17.79
C ARG A 190 -8.55 -8.19 -18.47
N GLU A 191 -8.42 -9.36 -17.84
CA GLU A 191 -7.71 -10.50 -18.43
C GLU A 191 -8.41 -11.02 -19.68
N GLN A 192 -9.75 -11.15 -19.67
CA GLN A 192 -10.51 -11.52 -20.88
C GLN A 192 -10.33 -10.50 -22.02
N LYS A 193 -10.34 -9.20 -21.72
CA LYS A 193 -10.08 -8.15 -22.72
C LYS A 193 -8.66 -8.23 -23.29
N LYS A 194 -7.64 -8.50 -22.45
CA LYS A 194 -6.27 -8.72 -22.91
C LYS A 194 -6.18 -9.94 -23.84
N GLN A 195 -6.78 -11.06 -23.45
CA GLN A 195 -6.80 -12.28 -24.26
C GLN A 195 -7.50 -12.05 -25.61
N ARG A 196 -8.65 -11.36 -25.63
CA ARG A 196 -9.34 -11.01 -26.89
C ARG A 196 -8.49 -10.14 -27.80
N LYS A 197 -7.85 -9.08 -27.26
CA LYS A 197 -6.93 -8.23 -28.04
C LYS A 197 -5.74 -9.03 -28.59
N GLN A 198 -5.22 -9.98 -27.82
CA GLN A 198 -4.11 -10.82 -28.25
C GLN A 198 -4.53 -11.76 -29.38
N GLN A 199 -5.70 -12.40 -29.28
CA GLN A 199 -6.27 -13.23 -30.35
C GLN A 199 -6.57 -12.42 -31.61
N GLU A 200 -7.12 -11.22 -31.47
CA GLU A 200 -7.40 -10.34 -32.62
C GLU A 200 -6.11 -9.92 -33.32
N LYS A 201 -5.07 -9.58 -32.55
CA LYS A 201 -3.74 -9.27 -33.10
C LYS A 201 -3.11 -10.46 -33.82
N GLN A 202 -3.26 -11.67 -33.28
CA GLN A 202 -2.80 -12.90 -33.94
C GLN A 202 -3.54 -13.13 -35.26
N ARG A 203 -4.88 -13.01 -35.27
CA ARG A 203 -5.68 -13.12 -36.50
C ARG A 203 -5.29 -12.10 -37.55
N GLN A 204 -5.09 -10.84 -37.15
CA GLN A 204 -4.63 -9.80 -38.07
C GLN A 204 -3.25 -10.10 -38.65
N GLN A 205 -2.34 -10.66 -37.84
CA GLN A 205 -1.02 -11.09 -38.33
C GLN A 205 -1.14 -12.27 -39.30
N GLU A 206 -1.94 -13.28 -38.99
CA GLU A 206 -2.20 -14.42 -39.87
C GLU A 206 -2.83 -13.98 -41.20
N GLU A 207 -3.85 -13.10 -41.16
CA GLU A 207 -4.46 -12.56 -42.37
C GLU A 207 -3.48 -11.73 -43.20
N ALA A 208 -2.63 -10.92 -42.55
CA ALA A 208 -1.59 -10.15 -43.25
C ALA A 208 -0.56 -11.05 -43.90
N GLN A 209 -0.11 -12.11 -43.21
CA GLN A 209 0.80 -13.12 -43.76
C GLN A 209 0.16 -13.85 -44.94
N ALA A 210 -1.10 -14.28 -44.81
CA ALA A 210 -1.83 -14.95 -45.89
C ALA A 210 -2.05 -14.04 -47.10
N ARG A 211 -2.32 -12.74 -46.89
CA ARG A 211 -2.39 -11.75 -47.99
C ARG A 211 -1.04 -11.59 -48.69
N GLN A 212 0.03 -11.43 -47.91
CA GLN A 212 1.38 -11.30 -48.47
C GLN A 212 1.81 -12.55 -49.25
N GLU A 213 1.44 -13.73 -48.78
CA GLU A 213 1.69 -15.00 -49.47
C GLU A 213 0.89 -15.10 -50.77
N ARG A 214 -0.40 -14.72 -50.77
CA ARG A 214 -1.21 -14.65 -52.00
C ARG A 214 -0.65 -13.66 -53.02
N GLU A 215 -0.20 -12.49 -52.58
CA GLU A 215 0.44 -11.50 -53.44
C GLU A 215 1.74 -12.04 -54.05
N ARG A 216 2.59 -12.71 -53.25
CA ARG A 216 3.81 -13.37 -53.75
C ARG A 216 3.49 -14.47 -54.76
N GLN A 217 2.44 -15.25 -54.50
CA GLN A 217 2.01 -16.30 -55.42
C GLN A 217 1.51 -15.72 -56.74
N GLN A 218 0.67 -14.68 -56.68
CA GLN A 218 0.20 -13.97 -57.88
C GLN A 218 1.37 -13.37 -58.68
N GLN A 219 2.33 -12.73 -58.01
CA GLN A 219 3.52 -12.19 -58.67
C GLN A 219 4.34 -13.28 -59.37
N ARG A 220 4.49 -14.45 -58.74
CA ARG A 220 5.16 -15.61 -59.36
C ARG A 220 4.39 -16.12 -60.58
N ASP A 221 3.07 -16.25 -60.47
CA ASP A 221 2.22 -16.72 -61.55
C ASP A 221 2.22 -15.73 -62.74
N ASP A 222 2.17 -14.43 -62.47
CA ASP A 222 2.30 -13.37 -63.48
C ASP A 222 3.68 -13.35 -64.13
N GLN A 223 4.75 -13.54 -63.35
CA GLN A 223 6.10 -13.65 -63.88
C GLN A 223 6.23 -14.86 -64.80
N ASN A 224 5.73 -16.03 -64.37
CA ASN A 224 5.71 -17.24 -65.19
C ASN A 224 4.92 -17.03 -66.49
N ARG A 225 3.75 -16.38 -66.44
CA ARG A 225 2.96 -16.03 -67.64
C ARG A 225 3.73 -15.11 -68.59
N ARG A 226 4.39 -14.08 -68.05
CA ARG A 226 5.22 -13.15 -68.86
C ARG A 226 6.39 -13.87 -69.51
N GLU A 227 7.09 -14.73 -68.77
CA GLU A 227 8.18 -15.54 -69.31
C GLU A 227 7.69 -16.49 -70.40
N GLN A 228 6.53 -17.12 -70.22
CA GLN A 228 5.94 -18.02 -71.20
C GLN A 228 5.54 -17.27 -72.48
N ALA A 229 4.90 -16.10 -72.36
CA ALA A 229 4.58 -15.24 -73.49
C ALA A 229 5.84 -14.72 -74.21
N GLN A 230 6.92 -14.41 -73.47
CA GLN A 230 8.22 -14.04 -74.07
C GLN A 230 8.84 -15.21 -74.83
N ARG A 231 8.78 -16.43 -74.28
CA ARG A 231 9.27 -17.64 -74.95
C ARG A 231 8.50 -17.91 -76.25
N GLU A 232 7.18 -17.77 -76.22
CA GLU A 232 6.33 -17.92 -77.42
C GLU A 232 6.65 -16.86 -78.48
N ARG A 233 6.79 -15.58 -78.08
CA ARG A 233 7.24 -14.51 -78.99
C ARG A 233 8.62 -14.77 -79.57
N ALA A 234 9.58 -15.21 -78.75
CA ALA A 234 10.91 -15.54 -79.21
C ALA A 234 10.91 -16.75 -80.17
N GLN A 235 10.06 -17.75 -79.95
CA GLN A 235 9.85 -18.85 -80.89
C GLN A 235 9.20 -18.37 -82.21
N HIS A 236 8.23 -17.47 -82.13
CA HIS A 236 7.58 -16.86 -83.30
C HIS A 236 8.54 -15.97 -84.10
N ASP A 237 9.36 -15.16 -83.41
CA ASP A 237 10.40 -14.35 -84.04
C ASP A 237 11.52 -15.22 -84.60
N ARG A 238 11.91 -16.32 -83.94
CA ARG A 238 12.90 -17.27 -84.45
C ARG A 238 12.41 -17.98 -85.71
N SER A 239 11.15 -18.39 -85.77
CA SER A 239 10.56 -18.97 -86.98
C SER A 239 10.38 -17.93 -88.11
N ARG A 240 10.14 -16.65 -87.77
CA ARG A 240 10.18 -15.52 -88.72
C ARG A 240 11.60 -15.23 -89.23
N TYR A 241 12.62 -15.31 -88.35
CA TYR A 241 14.03 -15.19 -88.69
C TYR A 241 14.53 -16.39 -89.51
N GLU A 242 14.06 -17.61 -89.24
CA GLU A 242 14.36 -18.81 -90.04
C GLU A 242 13.72 -18.75 -91.43
N ARG A 243 12.52 -18.17 -91.59
CA ARG A 243 11.96 -17.84 -92.92
C ARG A 243 12.72 -16.71 -93.63
N ALA A 244 13.20 -15.70 -92.91
CA ALA A 244 14.00 -14.62 -93.48
C ALA A 244 15.47 -15.01 -93.79
N GLN A 245 16.00 -16.09 -93.18
CA GLN A 245 17.33 -16.63 -93.47
C GLN A 245 17.40 -17.53 -94.71
N GLY A 246 16.26 -17.85 -95.34
CA GLY A 246 16.19 -18.55 -96.63
C GLY A 246 16.64 -17.71 -97.84
N GLU A 247 16.68 -16.38 -97.72
CA GLU A 247 16.94 -15.48 -98.86
C GLU A 247 18.12 -14.51 -98.68
N ARG A 248 18.95 -14.67 -97.64
CA ARG A 248 20.16 -13.84 -97.43
C ARG A 248 21.40 -14.64 -97.03
N ARG A 249 21.57 -15.81 -97.65
CA ARG A 249 22.86 -16.54 -97.73
C ARG A 249 23.52 -16.34 -99.09
N GLN A 250 23.69 -15.09 -99.49
CA GLN A 250 24.63 -14.72 -100.54
C GLN A 250 25.03 -13.27 -100.29
N TRP A 251 26.34 -13.07 -100.07
CA TRP A 251 27.02 -11.78 -99.93
C TRP A 251 26.82 -11.02 -98.61
N GLN A 252 27.67 -11.29 -97.62
CA GLN A 252 28.74 -10.36 -97.25
C GLN A 252 29.69 -11.00 -96.24
N ARG A 253 30.96 -11.02 -96.66
CA ARG A 253 32.17 -11.37 -95.91
C ARG A 253 32.87 -10.03 -95.66
N THR A 254 33.48 -9.87 -94.47
CA THR A 254 34.34 -8.77 -93.92
C THR A 254 33.67 -8.12 -92.69
N SER A 255 34.28 -7.97 -91.50
CA SER A 255 35.66 -7.59 -91.12
C SER A 255 36.13 -8.27 -89.80
N PRO A 256 37.44 -8.23 -89.46
CA PRO A 256 38.01 -8.95 -88.33
C PRO A 256 37.70 -8.30 -86.96
N PRO A 257 37.70 -9.07 -85.85
CA PRO A 257 37.57 -8.51 -84.51
C PRO A 257 38.80 -7.64 -84.18
N PRO A 258 38.64 -6.50 -83.49
CA PRO A 258 39.77 -5.65 -83.13
C PRO A 258 40.75 -6.39 -82.23
N ASP A 259 42.04 -6.26 -82.55
CA ASP A 259 43.14 -6.97 -81.91
C ASP A 259 43.12 -6.81 -80.38
N ARG A 260 43.37 -7.90 -79.66
CA ARG A 260 43.20 -7.99 -78.20
C ARG A 260 44.19 -7.06 -77.46
N THR A 261 45.33 -6.78 -78.08
CA THR A 261 46.33 -5.78 -77.68
C THR A 261 45.78 -4.35 -77.71
N THR A 262 45.03 -3.98 -78.75
CA THR A 262 44.43 -2.64 -78.91
C THR A 262 43.40 -2.37 -77.81
N ARG A 263 42.61 -3.38 -77.44
CA ARG A 263 41.65 -3.28 -76.33
C ARG A 263 42.35 -3.15 -74.97
N ALA A 264 43.46 -3.84 -74.75
CA ALA A 264 44.22 -3.73 -73.50
C ALA A 264 44.91 -2.36 -73.35
N LEU A 265 45.42 -1.77 -74.44
CA LEU A 265 45.99 -0.41 -74.43
C LEU A 265 44.91 0.65 -74.14
N ALA A 266 43.72 0.49 -74.72
CA ALA A 266 42.59 1.38 -74.45
C ALA A 266 42.14 1.36 -72.98
N VAL A 267 42.20 0.20 -72.30
CA VAL A 267 41.88 0.09 -70.87
C VAL A 267 42.89 0.85 -70.00
N LEU A 268 44.14 0.96 -70.42
CA LEU A 268 45.18 1.77 -69.76
C LEU A 268 45.20 3.24 -70.24
N GLY A 269 44.34 3.61 -71.21
CA GLY A 269 44.27 4.96 -71.78
C GLY A 269 45.45 5.31 -72.68
N LEU A 270 46.14 4.32 -73.25
CA LEU A 270 47.32 4.52 -74.09
C LEU A 270 46.98 4.37 -75.59
N PRO A 271 47.62 5.17 -76.47
CA PRO A 271 47.49 5.00 -77.90
C PRO A 271 48.19 3.72 -78.39
N PRO A 272 47.80 3.17 -79.54
CA PRO A 272 48.49 2.04 -80.15
C PRO A 272 49.96 2.39 -80.44
N GLY A 273 50.90 1.52 -80.08
CA GLY A 273 52.34 1.74 -80.25
C GLY A 273 53.09 2.31 -79.03
N ALA A 274 52.43 2.41 -77.88
CA ALA A 274 53.06 2.83 -76.63
C ALA A 274 54.18 1.87 -76.19
N SER A 275 55.28 2.40 -75.65
CA SER A 275 56.42 1.58 -75.22
C SER A 275 56.11 0.81 -73.93
N ARG A 276 56.86 -0.27 -73.64
CA ARG A 276 56.71 -1.02 -72.37
C ARG A 276 56.91 -0.14 -71.13
N SER A 277 57.75 0.90 -71.22
CA SER A 277 57.89 1.92 -70.17
C SER A 277 56.61 2.73 -69.95
N ASP A 278 55.91 3.09 -71.02
CA ASP A 278 54.65 3.86 -70.96
C ASP A 278 53.52 3.01 -70.39
N VAL A 279 53.47 1.73 -70.74
CA VAL A 279 52.51 0.75 -70.18
C VAL A 279 52.70 0.60 -68.66
N ARG A 280 53.95 0.49 -68.18
CA ARG A 280 54.25 0.45 -66.73
C ARG A 280 53.90 1.74 -66.03
N LEU A 281 54.18 2.89 -66.65
CA LEU A 281 53.87 4.20 -66.08
C LEU A 281 52.35 4.44 -65.98
N ALA A 282 51.61 4.10 -67.03
CA ALA A 282 50.15 4.20 -67.07
C ALA A 282 49.49 3.26 -66.06
N TYR A 283 49.99 2.01 -65.95
CA TYR A 283 49.52 1.07 -64.92
C TYR A 283 49.72 1.62 -63.51
N ARG A 284 50.92 2.15 -63.18
CA ARG A 284 51.17 2.72 -61.85
C ARG A 284 50.25 3.90 -61.54
N ARG A 285 49.98 4.77 -62.52
CA ARG A 285 49.03 5.90 -62.37
C ARG A 285 47.60 5.42 -62.15
N MET A 286 47.12 4.50 -62.98
CA MET A 286 45.75 3.95 -62.90
C MET A 286 45.54 3.11 -61.63
N ALA A 287 46.55 2.36 -61.20
CA ALA A 287 46.53 1.57 -59.97
C ALA A 287 46.42 2.47 -58.72
N GLN A 288 47.15 3.59 -58.68
CA GLN A 288 47.05 4.55 -57.57
C GLN A 288 45.71 5.31 -57.55
N LEU A 289 45.09 5.53 -58.71
CA LEU A 289 43.78 6.18 -58.81
C LEU A 289 42.61 5.26 -58.43
N HIS A 290 42.72 3.96 -58.72
CA HIS A 290 41.64 2.99 -58.51
C HIS A 290 41.96 1.92 -57.46
N HIS A 291 42.93 2.16 -56.57
CA HIS A 291 43.26 1.21 -55.50
C HIS A 291 42.09 1.08 -54.51
N PRO A 292 41.65 -0.14 -54.16
CA PRO A 292 40.50 -0.33 -53.27
C PRO A 292 40.70 0.28 -51.87
N ASP A 293 41.93 0.35 -51.40
CA ASP A 293 42.31 0.92 -50.08
C ASP A 293 42.06 2.44 -49.98
N ARG A 294 41.95 3.17 -51.10
CA ARG A 294 41.59 4.60 -51.09
C ARG A 294 40.09 4.84 -50.89
N PHE A 295 39.26 3.83 -51.11
CA PHE A 295 37.79 3.92 -51.02
C PHE A 295 37.24 3.16 -49.81
N PHE A 296 38.10 2.71 -48.88
CA PHE A 296 37.71 1.94 -47.69
C PHE A 296 36.81 2.72 -46.72
N THR A 297 36.89 4.06 -46.71
CA THR A 297 36.01 4.93 -45.93
C THR A 297 34.69 5.29 -46.64
N GLU A 298 34.50 4.82 -47.88
CA GLU A 298 33.27 5.00 -48.66
C GLU A 298 32.35 3.76 -48.62
N SER A 299 31.19 3.81 -49.28
CA SER A 299 30.19 2.73 -49.25
C SER A 299 30.69 1.41 -49.86
N GLU A 300 30.20 0.26 -49.38
CA GLU A 300 30.55 -1.09 -49.90
C GLU A 300 30.42 -1.20 -51.43
N HIS A 301 29.43 -0.53 -52.01
CA HIS A 301 29.20 -0.54 -53.46
C HIS A 301 30.32 0.18 -54.24
N GLN A 302 30.90 1.25 -53.67
CA GLN A 302 32.04 1.95 -54.28
C GLN A 302 33.32 1.13 -54.18
N VAL A 303 33.55 0.44 -53.06
CA VAL A 303 34.68 -0.49 -52.89
C VAL A 303 34.61 -1.65 -53.90
N ALA A 304 33.41 -2.22 -54.12
CA ALA A 304 33.21 -3.29 -55.11
C ALA A 304 33.46 -2.80 -56.55
N LEU A 305 32.97 -1.61 -56.90
CA LEU A 305 33.16 -1.02 -58.23
C LEU A 305 34.62 -0.66 -58.50
N ALA A 306 35.31 -0.10 -57.51
CA ALA A 306 36.75 0.17 -57.56
C ALA A 306 37.56 -1.13 -57.74
N SER A 307 37.23 -2.19 -57.00
CA SER A 307 37.89 -3.49 -57.11
C SER A 307 37.73 -4.14 -58.49
N ALA A 308 36.51 -4.12 -59.03
CA ALA A 308 36.25 -4.65 -60.38
C ALA A 308 37.00 -3.86 -61.47
N ARG A 309 37.17 -2.55 -61.28
CA ARG A 309 37.90 -1.68 -62.22
C ARG A 309 39.41 -1.89 -62.11
N PHE A 310 39.95 -1.99 -60.89
CA PHE A 310 41.35 -2.31 -60.63
C PHE A 310 41.76 -3.64 -61.25
N GLN A 311 40.91 -4.67 -61.12
CA GLN A 311 41.18 -5.98 -61.72
C GLN A 311 41.25 -5.92 -63.25
N ARG A 312 40.40 -5.12 -63.92
CA ARG A 312 40.48 -4.93 -65.38
C ARG A 312 41.77 -4.23 -65.80
N ILE A 313 42.20 -3.22 -65.05
CA ILE A 313 43.47 -2.50 -65.26
C ILE A 313 44.66 -3.46 -65.13
N LYS A 314 44.67 -4.28 -64.08
CA LYS A 314 45.70 -5.30 -63.86
C LYS A 314 45.74 -6.34 -64.99
N ASN A 315 44.58 -6.89 -65.37
CA ASN A 315 44.51 -7.89 -66.43
C ASN A 315 44.98 -7.34 -67.79
N ALA A 316 44.69 -6.07 -68.09
CA ALA A 316 45.18 -5.41 -69.31
C ALA A 316 46.69 -5.20 -69.28
N TYR A 317 47.25 -4.79 -68.14
CA TYR A 317 48.70 -4.67 -67.94
C TYR A 317 49.42 -6.02 -68.07
N ASP A 318 48.92 -7.06 -67.40
CA ASP A 318 49.51 -8.41 -67.43
C ASP A 318 49.52 -8.97 -68.86
N TYR A 319 48.41 -8.78 -69.60
CA TYR A 319 48.31 -9.19 -71.00
C TYR A 319 49.30 -8.44 -71.91
N LEU A 320 49.42 -7.11 -71.77
CA LEU A 320 50.39 -6.33 -72.54
C LEU A 320 51.82 -6.70 -72.16
N MET A 321 52.14 -6.91 -70.90
CA MET A 321 53.50 -7.31 -70.49
C MET A 321 53.93 -8.68 -71.04
N GLN A 322 52.97 -9.57 -71.35
CA GLN A 322 53.22 -10.87 -71.99
C GLN A 322 53.28 -10.80 -73.52
N THR A 323 52.64 -9.81 -74.15
CA THR A 323 52.49 -9.72 -75.63
C THR A 323 53.29 -8.60 -76.29
N TYR A 324 53.82 -7.64 -75.53
CA TYR A 324 54.64 -6.49 -75.97
C TYR A 324 56.13 -6.62 -75.67
#